data_AF-A0A532AZ09-F1
#
_entry.id   AF-A0A532AZ09-F1
#
_cell.length_a   1.000
_cell.length_b   1.000
_cell.length_c   1.000
_cell.angle_alpha   90.00
_cell.angle_beta   90.00
_cell.angle_gamma   90.00
#
_symmetry.space_group_name_H-M   'P 1'
#
loop_
_entity.id
_entity.type
_entity.pdbx_description
1 polymer ?
#
loop_
_entity_poly.entity_id
_entity_poly.type
_entity_poly.pdbx_seq_one_letter_code
_entity_poly.pdbx_strand_id
1 'polypeptide(L)' 'DLGICLAEADRNGAKLPVTALVDQFYKDVQAMGGKRWDTSSLLARLEK' A
#
# COMPACT_ATOMS: atom_id res chain seq x y z
N ASP A 1 -2.27 3.62 7.91
CA ASP A 1 -2.80 2.32 8.40
C ASP A 1 -1.94 1.14 8.02
N LEU A 2 -1.66 0.88 6.75
CA LEU A 2 -0.83 -0.28 6.33
C LEU A 2 0.55 -0.31 7.01
N GLY A 3 1.23 0.84 7.13
CA GLY A 3 2.49 0.93 7.88
C GLY A 3 2.37 0.55 9.36
N ILE A 4 1.23 0.82 10.02
CA ILE A 4 0.99 0.41 11.40
C ILE A 4 0.79 -1.11 11.46
N CYS A 5 -0.02 -1.68 10.56
CA CYS A 5 -0.21 -3.13 10.48
C CYS A 5 1.11 -3.87 10.20
N LEU A 6 1.96 -3.34 9.31
CA LEU A 6 3.27 -3.90 9.00
C LEU A 6 4.23 -3.82 10.19
N ALA A 7 4.25 -2.70 10.92
CA ALA A 7 5.06 -2.56 12.13
C ALA A 7 4.62 -3.51 13.25
N GLU A 8 3.32 -3.74 13.40
CA GLU A 8 2.82 -4.72 14.37
C GLU A 8 3.13 -6.15 13.96
N ALA A 9 3.01 -6.47 12.67
CA ALA A 9 3.40 -7.78 12.13
C ALA A 9 4.88 -8.09 12.35
N ASP A 10 5.75 -7.08 12.22
CA ASP A 10 7.19 -7.21 12.52
C ASP A 10 7.43 -7.53 14.01
N ARG A 11 6.68 -6.90 14.92
CA ARG A 11 6.80 -7.13 16.38
C ARG A 11 6.38 -8.53 16.82
N ASN A 12 5.36 -9.10 16.19
CA ASN A 12 4.78 -10.39 16.60
C ASN A 12 5.14 -11.56 15.66
N GLY A 13 5.91 -11.30 14.59
CA GLY A 13 6.34 -12.31 13.62
C GLY A 13 5.25 -12.75 12.63
N ALA A 14 4.11 -12.04 12.57
CA ALA A 14 3.07 -12.32 11.58
C ALA A 14 3.56 -11.99 10.16
N LYS A 15 3.15 -12.81 9.18
CA LYS A 15 3.46 -12.58 7.78
C LYS A 15 2.28 -11.90 7.10
N LEU A 16 2.47 -10.68 6.60
CA LEU A 16 1.46 -9.93 5.85
C LEU A 16 1.89 -9.63 4.40
N PRO A 17 2.13 -10.66 3.57
CA PRO A 17 2.68 -10.47 2.22
C PRO A 17 1.76 -9.64 1.31
N VAL A 18 0.43 -9.80 1.44
CA VAL A 18 -0.54 -9.02 0.64
C VAL A 18 -0.57 -7.56 1.10
N THR A 19 -0.54 -7.29 2.41
CA THR A 19 -0.46 -5.92 2.96
C THR A 19 0.80 -5.21 2.48
N ALA A 20 1.94 -5.90 2.47
CA ALA A 20 3.19 -5.34 1.96
C ALA A 20 3.12 -5.02 0.46
N LEU A 21 2.49 -5.91 -0.34
CA LEU A 21 2.27 -5.66 -1.76
C LEU A 21 1.39 -4.43 -1.99
N VAL A 22 0.29 -4.31 -1.25
CA VAL A 22 -0.64 -3.17 -1.35
C VAL A 22 0.04 -1.87 -0.89
N ASP A 23 0.87 -1.90 0.15
CA ASP A 23 1.67 -0.75 0.58
C ASP A 23 2.60 -0.25 -0.54
N GLN A 24 3.24 -1.16 -1.27
CA GLN A 24 4.05 -0.80 -2.45
C GLN A 24 3.20 -0.19 -3.56
N PHE A 25 1.99 -0.69 -3.78
CA PHE A 25 1.09 -0.12 -4.78
C PHE A 25 0.66 1.31 -4.42
N TYR A 26 0.44 1.60 -3.14
CA TYR A 26 0.17 2.96 -2.70
C TYR A 26 1.39 3.88 -2.84
N LYS A 27 2.61 3.37 -2.69
CA LYS A 27 3.83 4.15 -2.97
C LYS A 27 3.92 4.53 -4.45
N ASP A 28 3.58 3.63 -5.36
CA ASP A 28 3.51 3.94 -6.79
C ASP A 28 2.47 5.06 -7.07
N VAL A 29 1.28 4.97 -6.47
CA VAL A 29 0.24 6.02 -6.58
C VAL A 29 0.75 7.36 -6.06
N GLN A 30 1.49 7.38 -4.96
CA GLN A 30 2.10 8.61 -4.44
C GLN A 30 3.14 9.18 -5.42
N ALA A 31 3.95 8.33 -6.04
CA ALA A 31 4.91 8.73 -7.07
C ALA A 31 4.21 9.29 -8.33
N MET A 32 3.01 8.81 -8.65
CA MET A 32 2.13 9.36 -9.70
C MET A 32 1.45 10.69 -9.31
N GLY A 33 1.65 11.20 -8.10
CA GLY A 33 1.04 12.43 -7.60
C GLY A 33 -0.33 12.24 -6.92
N GLY A 34 -0.76 11.00 -6.67
CA GLY A 34 -2.09 10.64 -6.14
C GLY A 34 -2.32 10.85 -4.64
N LYS A 35 -1.67 11.86 -4.03
CA LYS A 35 -1.58 12.06 -2.57
C LYS A 35 -2.88 11.91 -1.77
N ARG A 36 -3.99 12.47 -2.28
CA ARG A 36 -5.32 12.46 -1.61
C ARG A 36 -6.35 11.64 -2.39
N TRP A 37 -5.91 10.79 -3.32
CA TRP A 37 -6.83 9.91 -4.02
C TRP A 37 -7.35 8.82 -3.06
N ASP A 38 -8.56 8.35 -3.32
CA ASP A 38 -9.18 7.29 -2.53
C ASP A 38 -8.63 5.90 -2.89
N THR A 39 -9.17 4.84 -2.27
CA THR A 39 -8.74 3.45 -2.49
C THR A 39 -8.82 3.00 -3.96
N SER A 40 -9.74 3.57 -4.76
CA SER A 40 -9.85 3.27 -6.19
C SER A 40 -8.64 3.74 -7.01
N SER A 41 -7.77 4.59 -6.45
CA SER A 41 -6.50 5.00 -7.05
C SER A 41 -5.58 3.85 -7.48
N LEU A 42 -5.73 2.68 -6.86
CA LEU A 42 -4.99 1.49 -7.28
C LEU A 42 -5.30 1.07 -8.71
N LEU A 43 -6.48 1.43 -9.25
CA LEU A 43 -6.84 1.22 -10.65
C LEU A 43 -6.03 2.09 -11.62
N ALA A 44 -5.56 3.27 -11.19
CA ALA A 44 -4.71 4.13 -12.02
C ALA A 44 -3.38 3.44 -12.40
N ARG A 45 -2.98 2.40 -11.66
CA ARG A 45 -1.80 1.56 -11.98
C ARG A 45 -2.08 0.52 -13.07
N LEU A 46 -3.33 0.32 -13.47
CA LEU A 46 -3.75 -0.64 -14.49
C LEU A 46 -3.99 0.00 -15.86
N GLU A 47 -4.04 1.32 -15.93
CA GLU A 47 -4.23 2.04 -17.19
C GLU A 47 -2.95 2.02 -18.03
N LYS A 48 -3.11 1.68 -19.31
CA LYS A 48 -2.11 1.76 -20.39
C LYS A 48 -2.60 2.75 -21.44
#